data_AF-A0A9P6EN25-F1
#
_entry.id   AF-A0A9P6EN25-F1
#
_cell.length_a   1.000
_cell.length_b   1.000
_cell.length_c   1.000
_cell.angle_alpha   90.00
_cell.angle_beta   90.00
_cell.angle_gamma   90.00
#
_symmetry.space_group_name_H-M   'P 1'
#
loop_
_entity.id
_entity.type
_entity.pdbx_description
1 polymer ?
#
loop_
_entity_poly.entity_id
_entity_poly.type
_entity_poly.pdbx_seq_one_letter_code
_entity_poly.pdbx_strand_id
1 'polypeptide(L)'
;MNKSILLGLPRRLERRLFNRAAVALQSNPPSVLERAQARIRHLDAATNSPSPQLKDTFNRQHNYLRISLTERCNLRCFYCMPEEGIELSPDGKLLTNQEILRLATLFVKSGVTKIRLTGGEPTIRKGILDIVGDLNGLRQYGLQSIGMTSNGLSLHRRLPQLVESGLTHLNLSLDTLDPFKFELITRRRGHEAVLKTLDVALKLPLASIKVNVVVIKNLNDHEVLDFVEMTKNMPISVRFIEFMPFTGNKWDKKKMVESSDLLERIRSRHPNVQRAPDELNDTARSWTVPGHTGSFGFISSMSDHFCATCNRLRLTADGQIKVCLFDAKEISLRDKIREGMTDEELLRTIGLAVNGKKEKHAGMEDIDVVTNRPMILIGGIRTKSNTFSTHSLSTDLHRRPSPFYLPHTQGRLHYRLYSTSRLTHLDEHGRASMVDVSDKAPSRRSATASGIIQIPKLAYELITSSYPVEEAPIIDRQVLDDTQSKALAKARKKGDALTIAQLAGIMGAKQTSNLIPLCHPLPLTKVDVLLQPEATSLSPRVYSIRCTATTTCEGKTGVEMEALTAVSVSLLTVWDMLKAVAGKDMEIGSITVTRKSGGKSGDFDRMPSSDALR
;
A
#
# COMPACT_ATOMS: atom_id res chain seq x y z
N MET A 1 27.95 -21.22 85.13
CA MET A 1 27.26 -20.90 86.39
C MET A 1 25.81 -21.35 86.30
N ASN A 2 25.43 -22.31 87.15
CA ASN A 2 24.10 -22.73 87.65
C ASN A 2 22.91 -22.90 86.67
N LYS A 3 22.18 -24.03 86.65
CA LYS A 3 22.31 -25.34 87.31
C LYS A 3 21.24 -26.29 86.72
N SER A 4 21.68 -27.46 86.21
CA SER A 4 21.09 -28.83 86.36
C SER A 4 19.66 -29.17 85.89
N ILE A 5 19.29 -30.36 85.37
CA ILE A 5 19.92 -31.66 85.07
C ILE A 5 18.91 -32.52 84.25
N LEU A 6 19.45 -33.29 83.29
CA LEU A 6 19.07 -34.59 82.67
C LEU A 6 17.61 -35.05 82.38
N LEU A 7 17.40 -35.38 81.08
CA LEU A 7 17.06 -36.67 80.46
C LEU A 7 16.00 -37.61 81.08
N GLY A 8 15.05 -38.07 80.24
CA GLY A 8 14.48 -39.43 80.33
C GLY A 8 12.99 -39.60 80.00
N LEU A 9 12.72 -40.23 78.85
CA LEU A 9 11.48 -40.91 78.38
C LEU A 9 10.81 -41.86 79.42
N PRO A 10 9.63 -42.51 79.18
CA PRO A 10 8.72 -42.46 78.02
C PRO A 10 7.18 -42.45 78.33
N ARG A 11 6.41 -42.15 77.27
CA ARG A 11 5.12 -42.76 76.83
C ARG A 11 3.92 -42.89 77.81
N ARG A 12 2.79 -42.47 77.21
CA ARG A 12 1.42 -43.01 77.24
C ARG A 12 0.39 -42.37 78.18
N LEU A 13 -0.74 -42.11 77.50
CA LEU A 13 -2.13 -42.02 77.96
C LEU A 13 -2.66 -40.67 78.46
N GLU A 14 -3.89 -40.43 78.01
CA GLU A 14 -4.90 -39.51 78.56
C GLU A 14 -4.88 -38.04 78.11
N ARG A 15 -5.44 -37.81 76.92
CA ARG A 15 -6.31 -36.65 76.71
C ARG A 15 -7.74 -37.12 76.49
N ARG A 16 -8.46 -37.23 77.61
CA ARG A 16 -9.92 -37.24 77.67
C ARG A 16 -10.40 -35.78 77.70
N LEU A 17 -11.45 -35.54 76.91
CA LEU A 17 -12.46 -34.49 77.08
C LEU A 17 -12.05 -33.08 76.66
N PHE A 18 -12.20 -32.79 75.37
CA PHE A 18 -13.00 -31.66 74.89
C PHE A 18 -13.21 -31.85 73.38
N ASN A 19 -14.37 -32.38 72.98
CA ASN A 19 -15.05 -32.10 71.70
C ASN A 19 -16.28 -33.00 71.56
N ARG A 20 -17.35 -32.62 72.27
CA ARG A 20 -18.72 -33.04 71.97
C ARG A 20 -19.38 -31.90 71.18
N ALA A 21 -19.29 -31.96 69.85
CA ALA A 21 -20.22 -31.31 68.90
C ALA A 21 -19.74 -31.58 67.46
N ALA A 22 -19.83 -32.83 66.99
CA ALA A 22 -19.59 -33.15 65.59
C ALA A 22 -20.38 -34.39 65.18
N VAL A 23 -21.72 -34.28 65.12
CA VAL A 23 -22.55 -35.19 64.30
C VAL A 23 -23.77 -34.41 63.79
N ALA A 24 -24.04 -34.59 62.50
CA ALA A 24 -25.25 -34.27 61.73
C ALA A 24 -25.43 -32.85 61.17
N LEU A 25 -24.87 -32.62 59.98
CA LEU A 25 -25.61 -32.00 58.88
C LEU A 25 -25.28 -32.78 57.60
N GLN A 26 -26.21 -33.65 57.22
CA GLN A 26 -26.24 -34.35 55.94
C GLN A 26 -26.41 -33.33 54.81
N SER A 27 -25.51 -33.32 53.84
CA SER A 27 -25.70 -32.63 52.57
C SER A 27 -26.78 -33.36 51.76
N ASN A 28 -27.92 -32.73 51.55
CA ASN A 28 -28.97 -33.26 50.68
C ASN A 28 -28.41 -33.56 49.27
N PRO A 29 -28.82 -34.66 48.62
CA PRO A 29 -28.43 -34.92 47.25
C PRO A 29 -29.00 -33.83 46.33
N PRO A 30 -28.24 -33.38 45.31
CA PRO A 30 -28.66 -32.27 44.46
C PRO A 30 -30.01 -32.56 43.80
N SER A 31 -30.87 -31.55 43.76
CA SER A 31 -32.20 -31.64 43.15
C SER A 31 -32.12 -32.03 41.67
N VAL A 32 -33.22 -32.54 41.12
CA VAL A 32 -33.30 -32.88 39.68
C VAL A 32 -32.99 -31.67 38.80
N LEU A 33 -33.40 -30.47 39.24
CA LEU A 33 -33.12 -29.21 38.56
C LEU A 33 -31.62 -28.86 38.61
N GLU A 34 -30.96 -29.04 39.75
CA GLU A 34 -29.50 -28.79 39.88
C GLU A 34 -28.68 -29.82 39.11
N ARG A 35 -29.11 -31.08 39.05
CA ARG A 35 -28.48 -32.10 38.21
C ARG A 35 -28.69 -31.82 36.72
N ALA A 36 -29.88 -31.37 36.33
CA ALA A 36 -30.15 -30.94 34.96
C ALA A 36 -29.32 -29.71 34.59
N GLN A 37 -29.25 -28.69 35.45
CA GLN A 37 -28.42 -27.50 35.24
C GLN A 37 -26.92 -27.81 35.25
N ALA A 38 -26.45 -28.73 36.10
CA ALA A 38 -25.06 -29.17 36.10
C ALA A 38 -24.73 -29.97 34.83
N ARG A 39 -25.66 -30.81 34.35
CA ARG A 39 -25.50 -31.56 33.09
C ARG A 39 -25.58 -30.66 31.87
N ILE A 40 -26.43 -29.63 31.88
CA ILE A 40 -26.48 -28.56 30.87
C ILE A 40 -25.17 -27.76 30.91
N ARG A 41 -24.70 -27.29 32.08
CA ARG A 41 -23.38 -26.63 32.21
C ARG A 41 -22.22 -27.51 31.77
N HIS A 42 -22.29 -28.82 31.99
CA HIS A 42 -21.25 -29.77 31.59
C HIS A 42 -21.32 -30.10 30.09
N LEU A 43 -22.52 -30.08 29.48
CA LEU A 43 -22.71 -30.14 28.03
C LEU A 43 -22.27 -28.83 27.35
N ASP A 44 -22.59 -27.68 27.96
CA ASP A 44 -22.19 -26.34 27.52
C ASP A 44 -20.66 -26.15 27.63
N ALA A 45 -20.04 -26.68 28.69
CA ALA A 45 -18.60 -26.73 28.85
C ALA A 45 -17.93 -27.72 27.87
N ALA A 46 -18.59 -28.82 27.54
CA ALA A 46 -18.14 -29.75 26.50
C ALA A 46 -18.27 -29.15 25.08
N THR A 47 -19.27 -28.28 24.84
CA THR A 47 -19.41 -27.52 23.58
C THR A 47 -18.41 -26.37 23.42
N ASN A 48 -17.73 -25.94 24.49
CA ASN A 48 -16.65 -24.95 24.41
C ASN A 48 -15.28 -25.55 24.08
N SER A 49 -15.18 -26.87 23.91
CA SER A 49 -14.00 -27.46 23.27
C SER A 49 -14.11 -27.29 21.75
N PRO A 50 -13.10 -26.72 21.08
CA PRO A 50 -13.15 -26.50 19.63
C PRO A 50 -13.37 -27.83 18.92
N SER A 51 -14.21 -27.78 17.88
CA SER A 51 -14.60 -28.97 17.14
C SER A 51 -13.37 -29.65 16.54
N PRO A 52 -13.35 -30.99 16.41
CA PRO A 52 -12.25 -31.71 15.78
C PRO A 52 -11.90 -31.17 14.38
N GLN A 53 -12.87 -30.57 13.69
CA GLN A 53 -12.71 -29.99 12.35
C GLN A 53 -11.81 -28.74 12.32
N LEU A 54 -11.61 -28.04 13.45
CA LEU A 54 -10.73 -26.86 13.52
C LEU A 54 -9.39 -27.16 14.19
N LYS A 55 -9.02 -28.44 14.22
CA LYS A 55 -7.75 -28.92 14.76
C LYS A 55 -6.95 -29.62 13.68
N ASP A 56 -5.69 -29.24 13.51
CA ASP A 56 -4.82 -29.85 12.52
C ASP A 56 -4.04 -31.06 13.05
N THR A 57 -3.24 -31.69 12.17
CA THR A 57 -2.38 -32.85 12.49
C THR A 57 -1.28 -32.57 13.51
N PHE A 58 -1.00 -31.29 13.79
CA PHE A 58 -0.03 -30.83 14.78
C PHE A 58 -0.70 -30.41 16.09
N ASN A 59 -1.98 -30.76 16.27
CA ASN A 59 -2.75 -30.49 17.47
C ASN A 59 -2.98 -28.99 17.73
N ARG A 60 -2.77 -28.12 16.73
CA ARG A 60 -3.02 -26.68 16.85
C ARG A 60 -4.52 -26.43 16.73
N GLN A 61 -5.07 -25.67 17.67
CA GLN A 61 -6.48 -25.27 17.66
C GLN A 61 -6.65 -23.96 16.90
N HIS A 62 -7.53 -23.93 15.89
CA HIS A 62 -7.75 -22.75 15.07
C HIS A 62 -8.98 -21.96 15.50
N ASN A 63 -8.79 -21.04 16.45
CA ASN A 63 -9.86 -20.20 17.00
C ASN A 63 -9.87 -18.75 16.43
N TYR A 64 -9.08 -18.47 15.41
CA TYR A 64 -8.97 -17.14 14.81
C TYR A 64 -9.21 -17.18 13.29
N LEU A 65 -10.36 -16.65 12.87
CA LEU A 65 -10.74 -16.48 11.48
C LEU A 65 -10.45 -15.06 10.96
N ARG A 66 -9.83 -14.95 9.78
CA ARG A 66 -9.75 -13.70 9.02
C ARG A 66 -10.67 -13.78 7.82
N ILE A 67 -11.50 -12.76 7.61
CA ILE A 67 -12.45 -12.69 6.50
C ILE A 67 -12.09 -11.47 5.65
N SER A 68 -11.69 -11.71 4.40
CA SER A 68 -11.55 -10.66 3.40
C SER A 68 -12.92 -10.33 2.83
N LEU A 69 -13.33 -9.05 2.91
CA LEU A 69 -14.67 -8.63 2.51
C LEU A 69 -14.74 -8.10 1.07
N THR A 70 -13.60 -7.72 0.51
CA THR A 70 -13.50 -7.13 -0.83
C THR A 70 -12.07 -7.22 -1.31
N GLU A 71 -11.88 -7.20 -2.63
CA GLU A 71 -10.57 -7.09 -3.28
C GLU A 71 -10.20 -5.62 -3.57
N ARG A 72 -11.17 -4.70 -3.46
CA ARG A 72 -10.98 -3.28 -3.75
C ARG A 72 -10.20 -2.61 -2.62
N CYS A 73 -9.27 -1.75 -3.00
CA CYS A 73 -8.54 -0.87 -2.08
C CYS A 73 -8.52 0.55 -2.64
N ASN A 74 -8.52 1.54 -1.76
CA ASN A 74 -8.35 2.97 -2.09
C ASN A 74 -6.88 3.41 -2.03
N LEU A 75 -5.97 2.51 -1.63
CA LEU A 75 -4.52 2.65 -1.74
C LEU A 75 -3.92 1.74 -2.80
N ARG A 76 -2.66 1.99 -3.16
CA ARG A 76 -1.88 1.25 -4.17
C ARG A 76 -0.46 0.98 -3.66
N CYS A 77 -0.37 0.47 -2.42
CA CYS A 77 0.92 0.27 -1.76
C CYS A 77 1.83 -0.66 -2.57
N PHE A 78 3.06 -0.24 -2.85
CA PHE A 78 3.95 -0.98 -3.77
C PHE A 78 4.30 -2.39 -3.28
N TYR A 79 4.30 -2.62 -1.97
CA TYR A 79 4.60 -3.93 -1.38
C TYR A 79 3.39 -4.89 -1.39
N CYS A 80 2.19 -4.37 -1.70
CA CYS A 80 0.91 -5.07 -1.59
C CYS A 80 0.23 -5.27 -2.95
N MET A 81 0.24 -4.23 -3.80
CA MET A 81 -0.33 -4.25 -5.15
C MET A 81 0.77 -3.98 -6.19
N PRO A 82 0.87 -4.81 -7.24
CA PRO A 82 1.80 -4.59 -8.37
C PRO A 82 1.60 -3.24 -9.07
N GLU A 83 2.60 -2.80 -9.84
CA GLU A 83 2.56 -1.53 -10.59
C GLU A 83 1.49 -1.53 -11.69
N GLU A 84 1.37 -2.67 -12.37
CA GLU A 84 0.38 -2.99 -13.39
C GLU A 84 -1.05 -3.13 -12.83
N GLY A 85 -1.22 -3.12 -11.50
CA GLY A 85 -2.49 -3.35 -10.84
C GLY A 85 -2.84 -4.84 -10.74
N ILE A 86 -4.12 -5.11 -10.45
CA ILE A 86 -4.67 -6.47 -10.39
C ILE A 86 -6.03 -6.49 -11.08
N GLU A 87 -6.33 -7.60 -11.75
CA GLU A 87 -7.70 -7.87 -12.22
C GLU A 87 -8.60 -8.17 -11.02
N LEU A 88 -9.74 -7.48 -10.93
CA LEU A 88 -10.68 -7.62 -9.83
C LEU A 88 -11.84 -8.54 -10.22
N SER A 89 -12.27 -9.36 -9.27
CA SER A 89 -13.46 -10.19 -9.42
C SER A 89 -14.72 -9.33 -9.64
N PRO A 90 -15.60 -9.71 -10.58
CA PRO A 90 -16.95 -9.15 -10.67
C PRO A 90 -17.72 -9.34 -9.36
N ASP A 91 -18.63 -8.42 -9.04
CA ASP A 91 -19.35 -8.43 -7.75
C ASP A 91 -20.10 -9.74 -7.47
N GLY A 92 -20.67 -10.39 -8.51
CA GLY A 92 -21.34 -11.68 -8.38
C GLY A 92 -20.43 -12.85 -7.99
N LYS A 93 -19.10 -12.69 -8.11
CA LYS A 93 -18.11 -13.68 -7.66
C LYS A 93 -17.64 -13.44 -6.22
N LEU A 94 -18.06 -12.37 -5.55
CA LEU A 94 -17.73 -12.18 -4.14
C LEU A 94 -18.76 -12.85 -3.23
N LEU A 95 -18.36 -13.17 -2.00
CA LEU A 95 -19.29 -13.60 -0.97
C LEU A 95 -20.29 -12.47 -0.65
N THR A 96 -21.56 -12.85 -0.57
CA THR A 96 -22.64 -11.99 -0.07
C THR A 96 -22.60 -11.87 1.45
N ASN A 97 -23.31 -10.89 2.02
CA ASN A 97 -23.37 -10.73 3.48
C ASN A 97 -23.97 -11.97 4.16
N GLN A 98 -24.97 -12.59 3.54
CA GLN A 98 -25.61 -13.81 4.04
C GLN A 98 -24.66 -15.02 3.98
N GLU A 99 -23.88 -15.16 2.90
CA GLU A 99 -22.85 -16.22 2.82
C GLU A 99 -21.74 -16.01 3.86
N ILE A 100 -21.32 -14.76 4.09
CA ILE A 100 -20.35 -14.41 5.14
C ILE A 100 -20.90 -14.79 6.52
N LEU A 101 -22.14 -14.41 6.84
CA LEU A 101 -22.76 -14.70 8.12
C LEU A 101 -22.94 -16.20 8.35
N ARG A 102 -23.39 -16.95 7.32
CA ARG A 102 -23.50 -18.42 7.39
C ARG A 102 -22.16 -19.07 7.71
N LEU A 103 -21.11 -18.72 6.96
CA LEU A 103 -19.76 -19.25 7.20
C LEU A 103 -19.22 -18.85 8.57
N ALA A 104 -19.34 -17.58 8.96
CA ALA A 104 -18.91 -17.10 10.26
C ALA A 104 -19.61 -17.85 11.41
N THR A 105 -20.92 -18.09 11.27
CA THR A 105 -21.71 -18.87 12.23
C THR A 105 -21.14 -20.29 12.39
N LEU A 106 -20.84 -20.97 11.28
CA LEU A 106 -20.25 -22.31 11.31
C LEU A 106 -18.89 -22.34 12.01
N PHE A 107 -18.03 -21.37 11.70
CA PHE A 107 -16.72 -21.25 12.34
C PHE A 107 -16.83 -20.96 13.84
N VAL A 108 -17.71 -20.03 14.25
CA VAL A 108 -17.89 -19.67 15.65
C VAL A 108 -18.46 -20.83 16.46
N LYS A 109 -19.51 -21.50 15.96
CA LYS A 109 -20.06 -22.71 16.58
C LYS A 109 -19.06 -23.86 16.67
N SER A 110 -18.02 -23.84 15.83
CA SER A 110 -16.93 -24.81 15.83
C SER A 110 -15.75 -24.41 16.74
N GLY A 111 -15.81 -23.27 17.43
CA GLY A 111 -14.78 -22.83 18.38
C GLY A 111 -13.95 -21.61 17.97
N VAL A 112 -14.31 -20.90 16.89
CA VAL A 112 -13.71 -19.60 16.57
C VAL A 112 -14.20 -18.54 17.55
N THR A 113 -13.28 -17.99 18.34
CA THR A 113 -13.57 -16.92 19.31
C THR A 113 -13.18 -15.53 18.80
N LYS A 114 -12.44 -15.46 17.68
CA LYS A 114 -11.91 -14.22 17.11
C LYS A 114 -12.13 -14.14 15.61
N ILE A 115 -12.82 -13.10 15.16
CA ILE A 115 -12.96 -12.77 13.75
C ILE A 115 -12.22 -11.47 13.46
N ARG A 116 -11.48 -11.42 12.35
CA ARG A 116 -10.90 -10.18 11.83
C ARG A 116 -11.34 -9.90 10.41
N LEU A 117 -11.95 -8.74 10.23
CA LEU A 117 -12.35 -8.20 8.94
C LEU A 117 -11.16 -7.54 8.26
N THR A 118 -10.94 -7.92 7.01
CA THR A 118 -9.89 -7.40 6.12
C THR A 118 -10.46 -7.19 4.71
N GLY A 119 -9.60 -7.01 3.72
CA GLY A 119 -9.97 -6.90 2.31
C GLY A 119 -8.72 -6.66 1.47
N GLY A 120 -8.91 -5.95 0.36
CA GLY A 120 -8.09 -4.78 0.07
C GLY A 120 -8.28 -3.77 1.21
N GLU A 121 -9.36 -2.98 1.15
CA GLU A 121 -9.77 -2.09 2.25
C GLU A 121 -11.22 -2.37 2.67
N PRO A 122 -11.47 -2.90 3.89
CA PRO A 122 -12.81 -3.30 4.33
C PRO A 122 -13.82 -2.16 4.32
N THR A 123 -13.41 -0.91 4.55
CA THR A 123 -14.34 0.23 4.59
C THR A 123 -14.98 0.58 3.24
N ILE A 124 -14.46 0.03 2.15
CA ILE A 124 -15.03 0.15 0.79
C ILE A 124 -16.23 -0.79 0.60
N ARG A 125 -16.33 -1.88 1.38
CA ARG A 125 -17.43 -2.83 1.27
C ARG A 125 -18.75 -2.17 1.69
N LYS A 126 -19.73 -2.18 0.80
CA LYS A 126 -21.12 -1.78 1.11
C LYS A 126 -21.71 -2.72 2.18
N GLY A 127 -22.45 -2.16 3.14
CA GLY A 127 -23.04 -2.92 4.24
C GLY A 127 -22.05 -3.40 5.30
N ILE A 128 -20.88 -2.76 5.44
CA ILE A 128 -19.89 -3.12 6.46
C ILE A 128 -20.44 -2.99 7.90
N LEU A 129 -21.32 -2.01 8.15
CA LEU A 129 -21.98 -1.85 9.45
C LEU A 129 -22.88 -3.05 9.75
N ASP A 130 -23.72 -3.45 8.79
CA ASP A 130 -24.59 -4.62 8.91
C ASP A 130 -23.78 -5.89 9.17
N ILE A 131 -22.69 -6.11 8.43
CA ILE A 131 -21.78 -7.26 8.65
C ILE A 131 -21.25 -7.27 10.09
N VAL A 132 -20.80 -6.13 10.62
CA VAL A 132 -20.29 -6.06 12.00
C VAL A 132 -21.42 -6.35 13.01
N GLY A 133 -22.62 -5.79 12.79
CA GLY A 133 -23.80 -6.04 13.62
C GLY A 133 -24.23 -7.52 13.61
N ASP A 134 -24.30 -8.14 12.43
CA ASP A 134 -24.63 -9.55 12.28
C ASP A 134 -23.60 -10.45 12.99
N LEU A 135 -22.31 -10.15 12.83
CA LEU A 135 -21.25 -10.86 13.54
C LEU A 135 -21.32 -10.66 15.06
N ASN A 136 -21.74 -9.48 15.52
CA ASN A 136 -21.93 -9.21 16.94
C ASN A 136 -23.01 -10.11 17.56
N GLY A 137 -24.03 -10.48 16.78
CA GLY A 137 -25.03 -11.48 17.17
C GLY A 137 -24.43 -12.87 17.45
N LEU A 138 -23.25 -13.19 16.91
CA LEU A 138 -22.58 -14.49 17.12
C LEU A 138 -21.89 -14.62 18.49
N ARG A 139 -21.87 -13.56 19.31
CA ARG A 139 -21.36 -13.64 20.69
C ARG A 139 -22.08 -14.70 21.52
N GLN A 140 -23.37 -14.92 21.27
CA GLN A 140 -24.16 -15.97 21.92
C GLN A 140 -23.61 -17.39 21.64
N TYR A 141 -22.82 -17.55 20.58
CA TYR A 141 -22.18 -18.82 20.20
C TYR A 141 -20.69 -18.86 20.57
N GLY A 142 -20.19 -17.92 21.39
CA GLY A 142 -18.81 -17.92 21.88
C GLY A 142 -17.84 -16.97 21.17
N LEU A 143 -18.31 -16.13 20.23
CA LEU A 143 -17.46 -15.09 19.64
C LEU A 143 -17.10 -14.04 20.70
N GLN A 144 -15.81 -13.79 20.91
CA GLN A 144 -15.31 -12.86 21.92
C GLN A 144 -14.87 -11.52 21.32
N SER A 145 -14.26 -11.55 20.13
CA SER A 145 -13.70 -10.34 19.52
C SER A 145 -13.94 -10.25 18.02
N ILE A 146 -14.39 -9.07 17.61
CA ILE A 146 -14.45 -8.63 16.22
C ILE A 146 -13.37 -7.58 16.05
N GLY A 147 -12.39 -7.87 15.22
CA GLY A 147 -11.32 -6.95 14.85
C GLY A 147 -11.43 -6.48 13.40
N MET A 148 -10.82 -5.36 13.09
CA MET A 148 -10.67 -4.87 11.72
C MET A 148 -9.22 -4.50 11.44
N THR A 149 -8.72 -4.83 10.25
CA THR A 149 -7.48 -4.25 9.72
C THR A 149 -7.83 -3.30 8.59
N SER A 150 -7.46 -2.02 8.72
CA SER A 150 -7.77 -0.97 7.74
C SER A 150 -6.57 -0.05 7.56
N ASN A 151 -6.46 0.56 6.38
CA ASN A 151 -5.52 1.66 6.14
C ASN A 151 -5.97 2.99 6.77
N GLY A 152 -7.19 3.09 7.27
CA GLY A 152 -7.67 4.23 8.05
C GLY A 152 -8.11 5.47 7.24
N LEU A 153 -7.94 5.53 5.92
CA LEU A 153 -8.22 6.75 5.13
C LEU A 153 -9.65 7.27 5.28
N SER A 154 -10.63 6.37 5.25
CA SER A 154 -12.06 6.71 5.30
C SER A 154 -12.70 6.31 6.63
N LEU A 155 -11.93 5.72 7.53
CA LEU A 155 -12.46 5.03 8.72
C LEU A 155 -12.93 6.00 9.81
N HIS A 156 -12.26 7.14 10.02
CA HIS A 156 -12.62 8.13 11.05
C HIS A 156 -14.11 8.54 11.03
N ARG A 157 -14.77 8.49 9.86
CA ARG A 157 -16.20 8.86 9.71
C ARG A 157 -17.16 7.76 10.17
N ARG A 158 -16.74 6.50 10.13
CA ARG A 158 -17.58 5.32 10.38
C ARG A 158 -17.17 4.54 11.63
N LEU A 159 -15.97 4.80 12.16
CA LEU A 159 -15.43 4.06 13.30
C LEU A 159 -16.35 4.08 14.53
N PRO A 160 -16.97 5.22 14.93
CA PRO A 160 -17.91 5.23 16.05
C PRO A 160 -19.07 4.24 15.86
N GLN A 161 -19.71 4.26 14.68
CA GLN A 161 -20.82 3.38 14.34
C GLN A 161 -20.40 1.91 14.28
N LEU A 162 -19.17 1.63 13.81
CA LEU A 162 -18.63 0.27 13.80
C LEU A 162 -18.40 -0.26 15.23
N VAL A 163 -17.90 0.58 16.14
CA VAL A 163 -17.74 0.23 17.56
C VAL A 163 -19.09 -0.03 18.21
N GLU A 164 -20.06 0.85 17.99
CA GLU A 164 -21.45 0.67 18.44
C GLU A 164 -22.07 -0.63 17.94
N SER A 165 -21.76 -1.00 16.69
CA SER A 165 -22.21 -2.26 16.08
C SER A 165 -21.49 -3.51 16.62
N GLY A 166 -20.44 -3.36 17.43
CA GLY A 166 -19.74 -4.45 18.12
C GLY A 166 -18.26 -4.64 17.76
N LEU A 167 -17.65 -3.73 16.98
CA LEU A 167 -16.21 -3.76 16.71
C LEU A 167 -15.42 -3.50 18.00
N THR A 168 -14.49 -4.40 18.32
CA THR A 168 -13.72 -4.36 19.59
C THR A 168 -12.25 -4.06 19.42
N HIS A 169 -11.66 -4.43 18.28
CA HIS A 169 -10.22 -4.32 18.04
C HIS A 169 -9.94 -3.63 16.71
N LEU A 170 -8.97 -2.72 16.69
CA LEU A 170 -8.56 -2.04 15.47
C LEU A 170 -7.07 -2.25 15.21
N ASN A 171 -6.74 -2.65 13.98
CA ASN A 171 -5.39 -2.62 13.44
C ASN A 171 -5.35 -1.58 12.32
N LEU A 172 -4.62 -0.48 12.53
CA LEU A 172 -4.33 0.51 11.50
C LEU A 172 -3.00 0.19 10.83
N SER A 173 -2.99 0.18 9.49
CA SER A 173 -1.75 0.12 8.72
C SER A 173 -1.23 1.54 8.47
N LEU A 174 -0.06 1.87 9.02
CA LEU A 174 0.61 3.16 8.87
C LEU A 174 2.11 2.92 8.80
N ASP A 175 2.68 2.90 7.61
CA ASP A 175 4.08 2.51 7.42
C ASP A 175 5.08 3.64 7.69
N THR A 176 4.62 4.87 7.87
CA THR A 176 5.50 6.04 8.07
C THR A 176 4.76 7.18 8.75
N LEU A 177 5.48 7.95 9.56
CA LEU A 177 5.03 9.20 10.17
C LEU A 177 5.26 10.41 9.25
N ASP A 178 5.98 10.23 8.15
CA ASP A 178 6.24 11.26 7.14
C ASP A 178 5.17 11.24 6.02
N PRO A 179 4.50 12.37 5.75
CA PRO A 179 3.41 12.42 4.77
C PRO A 179 3.87 12.23 3.32
N PHE A 180 5.12 12.60 2.99
CA PHE A 180 5.67 12.41 1.64
C PHE A 180 6.02 10.94 1.40
N LYS A 181 6.68 10.29 2.38
CA LYS A 181 6.94 8.85 2.31
C LYS A 181 5.65 8.05 2.30
N PHE A 182 4.60 8.52 2.98
CA PHE A 182 3.29 7.87 2.91
C PHE A 182 2.77 7.83 1.48
N GLU A 183 2.87 8.94 0.75
CA GLU A 183 2.47 9.00 -0.65
C GLU A 183 3.37 8.14 -1.54
N LEU A 184 4.69 8.10 -1.27
CA LEU A 184 5.62 7.22 -1.97
C LEU A 184 5.25 5.73 -1.78
N ILE A 185 4.98 5.33 -0.53
CA ILE A 185 4.67 3.94 -0.17
C ILE A 185 3.32 3.53 -0.74
N THR A 186 2.30 4.35 -0.53
CA THR A 186 0.89 4.02 -0.80
C THR A 186 0.41 4.45 -2.19
N ARG A 187 1.23 5.25 -2.90
CA ARG A 187 0.95 5.90 -4.19
C ARG A 187 -0.32 6.77 -4.19
N ARG A 188 -0.74 7.24 -3.01
CA ARG A 188 -1.91 8.10 -2.80
C ARG A 188 -1.66 9.01 -1.60
N ARG A 189 -2.31 10.18 -1.61
CA ARG A 189 -2.35 11.09 -0.45
C ARG A 189 -3.32 10.57 0.62
N GLY A 190 -3.18 11.08 1.83
CA GLY A 190 -4.16 10.91 2.91
C GLY A 190 -3.61 10.48 4.27
N HIS A 191 -2.31 10.66 4.48
CA HIS A 191 -1.63 10.46 5.78
C HIS A 191 -2.39 11.11 6.96
N GLU A 192 -2.76 12.38 6.83
CA GLU A 192 -3.54 13.12 7.85
C GLU A 192 -4.87 12.42 8.20
N ALA A 193 -5.53 11.80 7.23
CA ALA A 193 -6.79 11.10 7.47
C ALA A 193 -6.58 9.80 8.26
N VAL A 194 -5.42 9.14 8.10
CA VAL A 194 -5.04 7.97 8.89
C VAL A 194 -4.75 8.37 10.33
N LEU A 195 -3.98 9.45 10.54
CA LEU A 195 -3.73 10.00 11.88
C LEU A 195 -5.02 10.44 12.57
N LYS A 196 -5.93 11.11 11.84
CA LYS A 196 -7.26 11.45 12.35
C LYS A 196 -8.06 10.21 12.77
N THR A 197 -7.95 9.11 12.03
CA THR A 197 -8.59 7.85 12.44
C THR A 197 -7.98 7.29 13.71
N LEU A 198 -6.66 7.38 13.89
CA LEU A 198 -6.00 7.00 15.14
C LEU A 198 -6.51 7.85 16.32
N ASP A 199 -6.60 9.17 16.15
CA ASP A 199 -7.11 10.09 17.17
C ASP A 199 -8.56 9.77 17.56
N VAL A 200 -9.40 9.43 16.59
CA VAL A 200 -10.79 9.01 16.85
C VAL A 200 -10.80 7.66 17.57
N ALA A 201 -9.97 6.70 17.15
CA ALA A 201 -9.89 5.39 17.78
C ALA A 201 -9.52 5.50 19.26
N LEU A 202 -8.54 6.35 19.61
CA LEU A 202 -8.09 6.59 20.98
C LEU A 202 -9.17 7.15 21.92
N LYS A 203 -10.21 7.77 21.36
CA LYS A 203 -11.35 8.34 22.11
C LYS A 203 -12.52 7.38 22.26
N LEU A 204 -12.48 6.23 21.59
CA LEU A 204 -13.54 5.23 21.58
C LEU A 204 -13.19 4.06 22.52
N PRO A 205 -14.20 3.32 23.03
CA PRO A 205 -13.98 2.20 23.95
C PRO A 205 -13.52 0.92 23.21
N LEU A 206 -12.49 1.04 22.36
CA LEU A 206 -11.84 -0.11 21.73
C LEU A 206 -10.99 -0.84 22.76
N ALA A 207 -11.12 -2.16 22.81
CA ALA A 207 -10.32 -3.00 23.71
C ALA A 207 -8.83 -3.02 23.33
N SER A 208 -8.51 -2.80 22.04
CA SER A 208 -7.13 -2.76 21.58
C SER A 208 -6.98 -2.00 20.27
N ILE A 209 -5.97 -1.12 20.23
CA ILE A 209 -5.56 -0.36 19.04
C ILE A 209 -4.12 -0.74 18.71
N LYS A 210 -3.92 -1.22 17.48
CA LYS A 210 -2.62 -1.67 16.97
C LYS A 210 -2.26 -0.86 15.74
N VAL A 211 -1.00 -0.45 15.65
CA VAL A 211 -0.44 0.22 14.46
C VAL A 211 0.55 -0.75 13.82
N ASN A 212 0.27 -1.20 12.61
CA ASN A 212 1.15 -2.10 11.86
C ASN A 212 2.02 -1.28 10.91
N VAL A 213 3.32 -1.54 10.95
CA VAL A 213 4.36 -0.86 10.17
C VAL A 213 5.17 -1.92 9.44
N VAL A 214 5.08 -1.99 8.10
CA VAL A 214 5.99 -2.83 7.30
C VAL A 214 7.32 -2.09 7.18
N VAL A 215 8.37 -2.64 7.75
CA VAL A 215 9.69 -2.00 7.79
C VAL A 215 10.52 -2.41 6.57
N ILE A 216 11.00 -1.41 5.84
CA ILE A 216 11.76 -1.55 4.60
C ILE A 216 13.03 -0.71 4.73
N LYS A 217 14.18 -1.38 4.55
CA LYS A 217 15.51 -0.78 4.66
C LYS A 217 15.67 0.41 3.71
N ASN A 218 16.29 1.48 4.21
CA ASN A 218 16.54 2.74 3.49
C ASN A 218 15.27 3.48 3.04
N LEU A 219 14.10 3.11 3.57
CA LEU A 219 12.84 3.77 3.27
C LEU A 219 12.20 4.33 4.55
N ASN A 220 11.90 3.46 5.52
CA ASN A 220 11.24 3.84 6.79
C ASN A 220 11.87 3.20 8.03
N ASP A 221 12.98 2.45 7.89
CA ASP A 221 13.61 1.74 9.01
C ASP A 221 14.25 2.66 10.06
N HIS A 222 14.50 3.93 9.72
CA HIS A 222 14.96 4.95 10.66
C HIS A 222 13.82 5.51 11.53
N GLU A 223 12.56 5.43 11.09
CA GLU A 223 11.39 5.92 11.83
C GLU A 223 10.93 4.97 12.95
N VAL A 224 11.56 3.79 13.05
CA VAL A 224 11.24 2.80 14.08
C VAL A 224 11.34 3.40 15.49
N LEU A 225 12.33 4.26 15.75
CA LEU A 225 12.47 4.95 17.03
C LEU A 225 11.34 5.96 17.27
N ASP A 226 10.91 6.69 16.23
CA ASP A 226 9.82 7.67 16.33
C ASP A 226 8.49 6.99 16.64
N PHE A 227 8.25 5.83 16.02
CA PHE A 227 7.10 4.99 16.33
C PHE A 227 7.13 4.43 17.77
N VAL A 228 8.31 4.09 18.30
CA VAL A 228 8.45 3.70 19.71
C VAL A 228 8.12 4.88 20.63
N GLU A 229 8.63 6.07 20.34
CA GLU A 229 8.32 7.28 21.13
C GLU A 229 6.83 7.62 21.09
N MET A 230 6.13 7.33 19.98
CA MET A 230 4.67 7.48 19.87
C MET A 230 3.91 6.69 20.95
N THR A 231 4.46 5.56 21.42
CA THR A 231 3.84 4.72 22.46
C THR A 231 3.96 5.31 23.87
N LYS A 232 4.73 6.39 24.07
CA LYS A 232 4.93 7.00 25.38
C LYS A 232 3.62 7.47 26.01
N ASN A 233 2.84 8.24 25.27
CA ASN A 233 1.61 8.88 25.75
C ASN A 233 0.33 8.25 25.18
N MET A 234 0.45 7.20 24.36
CA MET A 234 -0.68 6.59 23.69
C MET A 234 -0.80 5.10 24.06
N PRO A 235 -1.99 4.62 24.47
CA PRO A 235 -2.24 3.21 24.80
C PRO A 235 -2.39 2.36 23.53
N ILE A 236 -1.36 2.38 22.68
CA ILE A 236 -1.32 1.66 21.41
C ILE A 236 -0.22 0.59 21.43
N SER A 237 -0.39 -0.43 20.60
CA SER A 237 0.65 -1.43 20.34
C SER A 237 1.16 -1.29 18.91
N VAL A 238 2.37 -0.76 18.74
CA VAL A 238 3.03 -0.67 17.43
C VAL A 238 3.65 -2.02 17.06
N ARG A 239 3.48 -2.46 15.82
CA ARG A 239 3.92 -3.77 15.34
C ARG A 239 4.75 -3.60 14.09
N PHE A 240 6.06 -3.80 14.22
CA PHE A 240 7.00 -3.80 13.12
C PHE A 240 6.96 -5.15 12.43
N ILE A 241 6.72 -5.15 11.12
CA ILE A 241 6.54 -6.34 10.29
C ILE A 241 7.70 -6.40 9.30
N GLU A 242 8.35 -7.55 9.22
CA GLU A 242 9.38 -7.80 8.20
C GLU A 242 8.79 -7.73 6.79
N PHE A 243 9.55 -7.14 5.87
CA PHE A 243 9.17 -7.11 4.46
C PHE A 243 9.18 -8.52 3.86
N MET A 244 8.00 -9.01 3.43
CA MET A 244 7.77 -10.38 2.96
C MET A 244 7.68 -10.50 1.43
N PRO A 245 8.03 -11.67 0.86
CA PRO A 245 7.88 -11.93 -0.56
C PRO A 245 6.41 -12.21 -0.93
N PHE A 246 5.88 -11.42 -1.87
CA PHE A 246 4.58 -11.66 -2.51
C PHE A 246 4.67 -11.50 -4.03
N THR A 247 3.74 -12.12 -4.74
CA THR A 247 3.69 -12.04 -6.20
C THR A 247 3.57 -10.59 -6.66
N GLY A 248 4.48 -10.16 -7.52
CA GLY A 248 4.48 -8.81 -8.12
C GLY A 248 4.97 -7.68 -7.21
N ASN A 249 5.44 -7.94 -5.98
CA ASN A 249 5.90 -6.89 -5.07
C ASN A 249 7.41 -6.57 -5.13
N LYS A 250 8.12 -7.11 -6.13
CA LYS A 250 9.57 -6.93 -6.37
C LYS A 250 10.40 -7.11 -5.08
N TRP A 251 10.07 -8.12 -4.28
CA TRP A 251 10.76 -8.40 -3.01
C TRP A 251 12.26 -8.60 -3.21
N ASP A 252 13.04 -8.04 -2.30
CA ASP A 252 14.50 -8.11 -2.28
C ASP A 252 14.95 -8.30 -0.83
N LYS A 253 15.68 -9.38 -0.57
CA LYS A 253 16.26 -9.70 0.74
C LYS A 253 17.10 -8.55 1.29
N LYS A 254 17.78 -7.78 0.42
CA LYS A 254 18.59 -6.61 0.83
C LYS A 254 17.76 -5.48 1.44
N LYS A 255 16.46 -5.44 1.17
CA LYS A 255 15.52 -4.45 1.71
C LYS A 255 14.86 -4.90 3.01
N MET A 256 15.04 -6.15 3.41
CA MET A 256 14.56 -6.66 4.70
C MET A 256 15.47 -6.14 5.82
N VAL A 257 14.87 -5.87 6.98
CA VAL A 257 15.58 -5.57 8.22
C VAL A 257 15.13 -6.59 9.26
N GLU A 258 16.07 -7.26 9.90
CA GLU A 258 15.74 -8.28 10.90
C GLU A 258 15.24 -7.62 12.19
N SER A 259 14.36 -8.34 12.89
CA SER A 259 13.77 -7.87 14.14
C SER A 259 14.82 -7.66 15.25
N SER A 260 15.90 -8.44 15.24
CA SER A 260 17.07 -8.31 16.12
C SER A 260 17.78 -6.97 15.93
N ASP A 261 18.07 -6.59 14.69
CA ASP A 261 18.72 -5.31 14.36
C ASP A 261 17.88 -4.12 14.83
N LEU A 262 16.56 -4.19 14.61
CA LEU A 262 15.64 -3.14 15.05
C LEU A 262 15.60 -3.05 16.59
N LEU A 263 15.57 -4.20 17.28
CA LEU A 263 15.61 -4.22 18.74
C LEU A 263 16.91 -3.64 19.29
N GLU A 264 18.06 -3.91 18.65
CA GLU A 264 19.35 -3.33 19.04
C GLU A 264 19.35 -1.80 18.89
N ARG A 265 18.84 -1.28 17.76
CA ARG A 265 18.66 0.17 17.55
C ARG A 265 17.79 0.80 18.64
N ILE A 266 16.68 0.13 19.00
CA ILE A 266 15.79 0.60 20.06
C ILE A 266 16.49 0.58 21.42
N ARG A 267 17.24 -0.48 21.74
CA ARG A 267 18.00 -0.59 23.00
C ARG A 267 19.05 0.51 23.15
N SER A 268 19.69 0.93 22.06
CA SER A 268 20.66 2.04 22.09
C SER A 268 20.02 3.36 22.55
N ARG A 269 18.72 3.58 22.26
CA ARG A 269 17.98 4.76 22.72
C ARG A 269 17.23 4.54 24.04
N HIS A 270 16.75 3.31 24.26
CA HIS A 270 15.98 2.90 25.43
C HIS A 270 16.62 1.65 26.07
N PRO A 271 17.71 1.80 26.86
CA PRO A 271 18.46 0.66 27.40
C PRO A 271 17.64 -0.26 28.31
N ASN A 272 16.62 0.29 28.97
CA ASN A 272 15.78 -0.41 29.94
C ASN A 272 14.56 -1.10 29.31
N VAL A 273 14.54 -1.32 27.99
CA VAL A 273 13.40 -1.96 27.31
C VAL A 273 13.21 -3.40 27.78
N GLN A 274 11.96 -3.77 28.07
CA GLN A 274 11.63 -5.07 28.68
C GLN A 274 10.73 -5.87 27.75
N ARG A 275 10.96 -7.18 27.71
CA ARG A 275 10.09 -8.10 26.99
C ARG A 275 8.75 -8.20 27.73
N ALA A 276 7.66 -8.02 27.01
CA ALA A 276 6.32 -8.19 27.56
C ALA A 276 5.94 -9.68 27.58
N PRO A 277 5.00 -10.11 28.44
CA PRO A 277 4.47 -11.46 28.43
C PRO A 277 3.83 -11.78 27.07
N ASP A 278 4.13 -12.95 26.51
CA ASP A 278 3.47 -13.41 25.28
C ASP A 278 2.07 -13.95 25.61
N GLU A 279 1.06 -13.55 24.84
CA GLU A 279 -0.23 -14.24 24.84
C GLU A 279 -0.12 -15.57 24.08
N LEU A 280 -0.98 -16.53 24.44
CA LEU A 280 -1.08 -17.80 23.72
C LEU A 280 -1.37 -17.53 22.23
N ASN A 281 -0.46 -17.94 21.36
CA ASN A 281 -0.51 -17.75 19.90
C ASN A 281 -0.32 -16.30 19.40
N ASP A 282 0.31 -15.40 20.18
CA ASP A 282 0.62 -14.06 19.65
C ASP A 282 1.60 -14.15 18.47
N THR A 283 1.34 -13.30 17.49
CA THR A 283 2.15 -13.22 16.27
C THR A 283 3.36 -12.33 16.47
N ALA A 284 3.22 -11.34 17.36
CA ALA A 284 4.26 -10.37 17.63
C ALA A 284 4.95 -10.71 18.95
N ARG A 285 6.29 -10.68 18.97
CA ARG A 285 7.05 -10.67 20.23
C ARG A 285 7.01 -9.25 20.77
N SER A 286 6.33 -9.06 21.89
CA SER A 286 6.01 -7.73 22.42
C SER A 286 7.04 -7.25 23.45
N TRP A 287 7.23 -5.94 23.50
CA TRP A 287 8.19 -5.22 24.33
C TRP A 287 7.55 -3.94 24.86
N THR A 288 8.04 -3.46 26.00
CA THR A 288 7.60 -2.22 26.64
C THR A 288 8.82 -1.41 27.05
N VAL A 289 8.71 -0.09 26.92
CA VAL A 289 9.69 0.85 27.48
C VAL A 289 9.14 1.33 28.82
N PRO A 290 9.89 1.23 29.93
CA PRO A 290 9.44 1.74 31.22
C PRO A 290 8.98 3.20 31.13
N GLY A 291 7.82 3.50 31.71
CA GLY A 291 7.19 4.82 31.65
C GLY A 291 6.40 5.13 30.37
N HIS A 292 6.39 4.23 29.39
CA HIS A 292 5.49 4.35 28.23
C HIS A 292 4.15 3.70 28.53
N THR A 293 3.07 4.32 28.02
CA THR A 293 1.70 3.82 28.18
C THR A 293 1.42 2.63 27.25
N GLY A 294 1.97 2.68 26.04
CA GLY A 294 1.81 1.67 25.01
C GLY A 294 2.94 0.65 24.97
N SER A 295 2.93 -0.16 23.92
CA SER A 295 3.93 -1.21 23.67
C SER A 295 4.34 -1.24 22.20
N PHE A 296 5.42 -1.95 21.91
CA PHE A 296 5.76 -2.28 20.54
C PHE A 296 6.10 -3.77 20.41
N GLY A 297 6.15 -4.30 19.19
CA GLY A 297 6.52 -5.68 18.98
C GLY A 297 6.92 -6.00 17.56
N PHE A 298 7.52 -7.17 17.37
CA PHE A 298 8.05 -7.61 16.09
C PHE A 298 7.30 -8.81 15.55
N ILE A 299 6.88 -8.73 14.29
CA ILE A 299 6.34 -9.84 13.51
C ILE A 299 7.45 -10.32 12.58
N SER A 300 8.24 -11.27 13.10
CA SER A 300 9.41 -11.86 12.43
C SER A 300 8.99 -12.98 11.48
N SER A 301 8.21 -12.64 10.45
CA SER A 301 7.60 -13.61 9.54
C SER A 301 8.60 -14.46 8.75
N MET A 302 9.83 -13.98 8.57
CA MET A 302 10.82 -14.63 7.73
C MET A 302 12.03 -15.13 8.52
N SER A 303 12.49 -14.35 9.50
CA SER A 303 13.69 -14.69 10.31
C SER A 303 13.38 -15.67 11.45
N ASP A 304 12.22 -15.54 12.10
CA ASP A 304 11.88 -16.32 13.31
C ASP A 304 10.36 -16.54 13.42
N HIS A 305 9.88 -17.48 12.59
CA HIS A 305 8.46 -17.75 12.33
C HIS A 305 7.69 -18.26 13.56
N PHE A 306 6.39 -17.94 13.63
CA PHE A 306 5.47 -18.34 14.73
C PHE A 306 4.55 -19.52 14.34
N CYS A 307 4.95 -20.37 13.38
CA CYS A 307 4.07 -21.41 12.83
C CYS A 307 3.61 -22.46 13.87
N ALA A 308 4.45 -22.80 14.85
CA ALA A 308 4.16 -23.79 15.88
C ALA A 308 2.89 -23.47 16.70
N THR A 309 2.58 -22.19 16.88
CA THR A 309 1.42 -21.69 17.63
C THR A 309 0.35 -21.06 16.73
N CYS A 310 0.43 -21.25 15.41
CA CYS A 310 -0.46 -20.57 14.47
C CYS A 310 -1.90 -21.12 14.52
N ASN A 311 -2.81 -20.32 15.09
CA ASN A 311 -4.24 -20.62 15.23
C ASN A 311 -5.14 -20.01 14.14
N ARG A 312 -4.56 -19.59 13.00
CA ARG A 312 -5.25 -18.71 12.03
C ARG A 312 -5.76 -19.45 10.80
N LEU A 313 -7.00 -19.16 10.43
CA LEU A 313 -7.63 -19.52 9.16
C LEU A 313 -8.03 -18.25 8.40
N ARG A 314 -8.13 -18.36 7.07
CA ARG A 314 -8.51 -17.24 6.21
C ARG A 314 -9.62 -17.64 5.27
N LEU A 315 -10.58 -16.75 5.12
CA LEU A 315 -11.61 -16.76 4.10
C LEU A 315 -11.36 -15.57 3.17
N THR A 316 -11.12 -15.84 1.89
CA THR A 316 -10.92 -14.80 0.88
C THR A 316 -12.26 -14.16 0.46
N ALA A 317 -12.25 -13.02 -0.23
CA ALA A 317 -13.49 -12.33 -0.61
C ALA A 317 -14.30 -13.09 -1.66
N ASP A 318 -13.62 -13.89 -2.49
CA ASP A 318 -14.20 -14.87 -3.41
C ASP A 318 -14.60 -16.20 -2.74
N GLY A 319 -14.43 -16.29 -1.41
CA GLY A 319 -14.90 -17.39 -0.58
C GLY A 319 -14.09 -18.66 -0.65
N GLN A 320 -12.78 -18.55 -0.86
CA GLN A 320 -11.85 -19.65 -0.67
C GLN A 320 -11.41 -19.73 0.79
N ILE A 321 -11.38 -20.94 1.34
CA ILE A 321 -10.65 -21.19 2.59
C ILE A 321 -9.17 -21.41 2.30
N LYS A 322 -8.31 -20.68 3.03
CA LYS A 322 -6.86 -20.78 2.97
C LYS A 322 -6.31 -20.99 4.39
N VAL A 323 -5.62 -22.12 4.59
CA VAL A 323 -5.13 -22.53 5.93
C VAL A 323 -3.75 -21.99 6.26
N CYS A 324 -2.99 -21.52 5.27
CA CYS A 324 -1.71 -20.84 5.46
C CYS A 324 -1.60 -19.65 4.49
N LEU A 325 -0.94 -18.57 4.92
CA LEU A 325 -0.73 -17.39 4.07
C LEU A 325 0.10 -17.73 2.81
N PHE A 326 1.05 -18.65 2.93
CA PHE A 326 2.03 -19.01 1.90
C PHE A 326 1.71 -20.33 1.17
N ASP A 327 0.59 -20.97 1.47
CA ASP A 327 0.19 -22.19 0.77
C ASP A 327 -0.73 -21.84 -0.40
N ALA A 328 -0.40 -22.28 -1.61
CA ALA A 328 -1.22 -22.06 -2.80
C ALA A 328 -2.54 -22.84 -2.78
N LYS A 329 -2.66 -23.89 -1.94
CA LYS A 329 -3.88 -24.69 -1.84
C LYS A 329 -5.04 -23.89 -1.23
N GLU A 330 -6.16 -23.91 -1.92
CA GLU A 330 -7.39 -23.20 -1.60
C GLU A 330 -8.59 -24.06 -1.98
N ILE A 331 -9.69 -23.95 -1.22
CA ILE A 331 -10.94 -24.68 -1.48
C ILE A 331 -12.10 -23.69 -1.48
N SER A 332 -12.93 -23.72 -2.52
CA SER A 332 -14.05 -22.78 -2.67
C SER A 332 -15.21 -23.19 -1.77
N LEU A 333 -15.43 -22.45 -0.68
CA LEU A 333 -16.63 -22.61 0.16
C LEU A 333 -17.83 -21.88 -0.43
N ARG A 334 -17.60 -20.77 -1.16
CA ARG A 334 -18.65 -20.04 -1.88
C ARG A 334 -19.37 -20.94 -2.88
N ASP A 335 -18.62 -21.61 -3.76
CA ASP A 335 -19.22 -22.43 -4.82
C ASP A 335 -19.97 -23.61 -4.20
N LYS A 336 -19.41 -24.24 -3.16
CA LYS A 336 -20.08 -25.29 -2.39
C LYS A 336 -21.39 -24.82 -1.76
N ILE A 337 -21.43 -23.61 -1.18
CA ILE A 337 -22.69 -23.03 -0.67
C ILE A 337 -23.71 -22.87 -1.78
N ARG A 338 -23.28 -22.36 -2.95
CA ARG A 338 -24.16 -22.09 -4.09
C ARG A 338 -24.63 -23.35 -4.80
N GLU A 339 -23.87 -24.43 -4.71
CA GLU A 339 -24.25 -25.79 -5.12
C GLU A 339 -25.25 -26.45 -4.17
N GLY A 340 -25.61 -25.79 -3.06
CA GLY A 340 -26.61 -26.28 -2.10
C GLY A 340 -26.04 -27.18 -1.00
N MET A 341 -24.71 -27.18 -0.80
CA MET A 341 -24.07 -27.98 0.25
C MET A 341 -24.60 -27.62 1.64
N THR A 342 -24.87 -28.65 2.45
CA THR A 342 -25.36 -28.50 3.83
C THR A 342 -24.27 -28.00 4.78
N ASP A 343 -24.66 -27.58 5.97
CA ASP A 343 -23.74 -27.06 6.98
C ASP A 343 -22.76 -28.15 7.48
N GLU A 344 -23.22 -29.39 7.67
CA GLU A 344 -22.36 -30.52 8.04
C GLU A 344 -21.32 -30.84 6.97
N GLU A 345 -21.70 -30.78 5.69
CA GLU A 345 -20.81 -31.05 4.56
C GLU A 345 -19.76 -29.95 4.38
N LEU A 346 -20.15 -28.68 4.60
CA LEU A 346 -19.22 -27.55 4.63
C LEU A 346 -18.21 -27.72 5.77
N LEU A 347 -18.66 -28.09 6.98
CA LEU A 347 -17.77 -28.35 8.12
C LEU A 347 -16.80 -29.50 7.85
N ARG A 348 -17.24 -30.58 7.20
CA ARG A 348 -16.37 -31.67 6.76
C ARG A 348 -15.33 -31.18 5.75
N THR A 349 -15.73 -30.35 4.79
CA THR A 349 -14.80 -29.72 3.84
C THR A 349 -13.75 -28.87 4.56
N ILE A 350 -14.18 -28.05 5.53
CA ILE A 350 -13.29 -27.21 6.33
C ILE A 350 -12.30 -28.08 7.11
N GLY A 351 -12.79 -29.17 7.73
CA GLY A 351 -11.94 -30.13 8.43
C GLY A 351 -10.86 -30.74 7.55
N LEU A 352 -11.21 -31.14 6.31
CA LEU A 352 -10.21 -31.63 5.35
C LEU A 352 -9.16 -30.58 4.99
N ALA A 353 -9.57 -29.32 4.81
CA ALA A 353 -8.64 -28.23 4.54
C ALA A 353 -7.67 -28.02 5.70
N VAL A 354 -8.20 -27.96 6.92
CA VAL A 354 -7.44 -27.77 8.17
C VAL A 354 -6.47 -28.93 8.40
N ASN A 355 -6.91 -30.17 8.19
CA ASN A 355 -6.08 -31.37 8.30
C ASN A 355 -4.88 -31.34 7.32
N GLY A 356 -5.06 -30.72 6.15
CA GLY A 356 -3.98 -30.52 5.18
C GLY A 356 -2.96 -29.43 5.52
N LYS A 357 -3.15 -28.69 6.63
CA LYS A 357 -2.26 -27.59 7.03
C LYS A 357 -0.88 -28.12 7.43
N LYS A 358 0.17 -27.65 6.75
CA LYS A 358 1.57 -28.00 7.04
C LYS A 358 2.04 -27.45 8.40
N GLU A 359 3.09 -28.05 8.94
CA GLU A 359 3.73 -27.62 10.20
C GLU A 359 4.19 -26.16 10.13
N LYS A 360 4.93 -25.82 9.08
CA LYS A 360 5.46 -24.49 8.77
C LYS A 360 5.42 -24.22 7.26
N HIS A 361 5.57 -22.95 6.89
CA HIS A 361 5.78 -22.60 5.48
C HIS A 361 7.21 -22.94 5.06
N ALA A 362 7.47 -22.95 3.75
CA ALA A 362 8.81 -23.14 3.21
C ALA A 362 9.76 -22.02 3.69
N GLY A 363 11.06 -22.33 3.75
CA GLY A 363 12.10 -21.36 4.10
C GLY A 363 12.17 -20.23 3.06
N MET A 364 12.80 -19.11 3.41
CA MET A 364 12.83 -17.88 2.62
C MET A 364 13.21 -18.07 1.14
N GLU A 365 14.06 -19.05 0.83
CA GLU A 365 14.55 -19.33 -0.52
C GLU A 365 13.62 -20.25 -1.33
N ASP A 366 12.71 -20.97 -0.66
CA ASP A 366 11.84 -22.00 -1.24
C ASP A 366 10.34 -21.64 -1.19
N ILE A 367 10.00 -20.41 -0.79
CA ILE A 367 8.59 -19.97 -0.83
C ILE A 367 8.19 -19.84 -2.30
N ASP A 368 7.21 -20.63 -2.72
CA ASP A 368 6.60 -20.49 -4.04
C ASP A 368 5.75 -19.21 -4.11
N VAL A 369 6.42 -18.11 -4.45
CA VAL A 369 5.79 -16.80 -4.63
C VAL A 369 5.03 -16.73 -5.96
N VAL A 370 5.36 -17.57 -6.92
CA VAL A 370 4.82 -17.50 -8.29
C VAL A 370 3.43 -18.11 -8.36
N THR A 371 3.17 -19.19 -7.63
CA THR A 371 1.85 -19.83 -7.62
C THR A 371 0.90 -19.26 -6.58
N ASN A 372 1.40 -18.52 -5.60
CA ASN A 372 0.57 -17.86 -4.59
C ASN A 372 -0.11 -16.59 -5.15
N ARG A 373 -1.13 -16.10 -4.46
CA ARG A 373 -1.84 -14.87 -4.85
C ARG A 373 -1.05 -13.61 -4.42
N PRO A 374 -1.18 -12.46 -5.11
CA PRO A 374 -0.72 -11.17 -4.60
C PRO A 374 -1.30 -10.86 -3.22
N MET A 375 -0.61 -10.05 -2.40
CA MET A 375 -1.02 -9.82 -1.00
C MET A 375 -2.46 -9.30 -0.85
N ILE A 376 -2.87 -8.38 -1.72
CA ILE A 376 -4.24 -7.86 -1.79
C ILE A 376 -5.29 -8.92 -2.16
N LEU A 377 -4.86 -9.94 -2.90
CA LEU A 377 -5.63 -11.08 -3.39
C LEU A 377 -5.43 -12.35 -2.54
N ILE A 378 -4.59 -12.33 -1.51
CA ILE A 378 -4.75 -13.30 -0.39
C ILE A 378 -6.01 -12.94 0.43
N GLY A 379 -6.84 -12.06 -0.14
CA GLY A 379 -8.28 -11.97 -0.05
C GLY A 379 -9.10 -11.95 -1.38
N GLY A 380 -8.68 -12.52 -2.53
CA GLY A 380 -9.33 -12.46 -3.88
C GLY A 380 -8.67 -13.23 -5.08
N ILE A 381 -9.37 -13.59 -6.17
CA ILE A 381 -9.14 -14.73 -7.15
C ILE A 381 -7.78 -14.83 -7.90
N ARG A 382 -7.44 -16.06 -8.37
CA ARG A 382 -6.52 -16.38 -9.50
C ARG A 382 -7.29 -16.96 -10.71
N THR A 383 -7.24 -16.34 -11.89
CA THR A 383 -7.70 -16.96 -13.15
C THR A 383 -6.50 -17.55 -13.89
N LYS A 384 -6.60 -18.81 -14.34
CA LYS A 384 -5.68 -19.40 -15.32
C LYS A 384 -6.39 -19.38 -16.67
N SER A 385 -5.88 -18.64 -17.66
CA SER A 385 -6.22 -18.90 -19.07
C SER A 385 -5.21 -19.90 -19.62
N ASN A 386 -5.65 -21.13 -19.87
CA ASN A 386 -4.98 -22.04 -20.80
C ASN A 386 -5.78 -21.99 -22.10
N THR A 387 -5.34 -21.20 -23.07
CA THR A 387 -5.82 -21.34 -24.45
C THR A 387 -4.98 -22.40 -25.14
N PHE A 388 -5.53 -23.61 -25.24
CA PHE A 388 -5.08 -24.61 -26.20
C PHE A 388 -5.48 -24.14 -27.60
N SER A 389 -4.49 -24.05 -28.47
CA SER A 389 -4.66 -23.75 -29.90
C SER A 389 -5.13 -25.01 -30.62
N THR A 390 -6.24 -24.93 -31.34
CA THR A 390 -6.62 -25.92 -32.37
C THR A 390 -6.81 -25.20 -33.68
N HIS A 391 -5.92 -25.48 -34.63
CA HIS A 391 -5.99 -25.08 -36.02
C HIS A 391 -7.20 -25.72 -36.72
N SER A 392 -7.90 -24.94 -37.54
CA SER A 392 -8.65 -25.46 -38.69
C SER A 392 -8.63 -24.47 -39.85
N LEU A 393 -8.29 -25.00 -41.02
CA LEU A 393 -8.06 -24.38 -42.32
C LEU A 393 -9.36 -24.02 -43.07
N SER A 394 -9.30 -22.97 -43.91
CA SER A 394 -10.04 -22.81 -45.19
C SER A 394 -9.51 -21.51 -45.89
N THR A 395 -8.76 -21.53 -47.01
CA THR A 395 -9.17 -21.59 -48.45
C THR A 395 -10.30 -20.60 -48.79
N ASP A 396 -10.25 -19.68 -49.77
CA ASP A 396 -9.59 -19.67 -51.08
C ASP A 396 -9.58 -18.27 -51.78
N LEU A 397 -8.56 -18.08 -52.64
CA LEU A 397 -8.46 -17.46 -53.98
C LEU A 397 -9.43 -16.35 -54.48
N HIS A 398 -8.86 -15.26 -55.06
CA HIS A 398 -9.04 -14.88 -56.48
C HIS A 398 -8.11 -13.74 -56.98
N ARG A 399 -7.97 -13.68 -58.31
CA ARG A 399 -6.77 -13.37 -59.12
C ARG A 399 -6.96 -12.10 -60.00
N ARG A 400 -5.87 -11.31 -60.11
CA ARG A 400 -5.40 -10.30 -61.13
C ARG A 400 -6.05 -10.32 -62.55
N PRO A 401 -6.00 -9.25 -63.41
CA PRO A 401 -4.73 -8.69 -63.99
C PRO A 401 -4.68 -7.22 -64.54
N SER A 402 -3.46 -6.78 -64.88
CA SER A 402 -3.02 -5.58 -65.64
C SER A 402 -2.85 -5.88 -67.15
N PRO A 403 -2.85 -4.90 -68.10
CA PRO A 403 -1.57 -4.49 -68.74
C PRO A 403 -1.46 -3.07 -69.43
N PHE A 404 -0.22 -2.54 -69.49
CA PHE A 404 0.55 -1.82 -70.55
C PHE A 404 -0.05 -0.80 -71.58
N TYR A 405 0.56 0.41 -71.74
CA TYR A 405 1.47 0.88 -72.83
C TYR A 405 1.67 2.44 -72.89
N LEU A 406 2.88 2.88 -73.31
CA LEU A 406 3.49 4.24 -73.48
C LEU A 406 3.27 4.83 -74.93
N PRO A 407 3.92 5.92 -75.46
CA PRO A 407 4.47 7.22 -74.98
C PRO A 407 4.22 8.47 -75.93
N HIS A 408 4.57 9.73 -75.53
CA HIS A 408 5.29 10.82 -76.29
C HIS A 408 5.11 12.25 -75.66
N THR A 409 6.18 12.94 -75.19
CA THR A 409 6.88 14.16 -75.75
C THR A 409 5.98 15.39 -75.98
N GLN A 410 6.22 16.65 -75.58
CA GLN A 410 7.39 17.44 -75.11
C GLN A 410 6.90 18.69 -74.33
N GLY A 411 7.64 19.10 -73.28
CA GLY A 411 7.92 20.50 -72.91
C GLY A 411 6.84 21.42 -72.30
N ARG A 412 6.93 21.69 -70.98
CA ARG A 412 7.10 23.04 -70.36
C ARG A 412 6.81 23.02 -68.85
N LEU A 413 7.66 23.77 -68.13
CA LEU A 413 7.40 24.45 -66.85
C LEU A 413 7.03 23.56 -65.64
N HIS A 414 8.05 23.21 -64.85
CA HIS A 414 7.89 22.72 -63.48
C HIS A 414 7.37 23.85 -62.57
N TYR A 415 6.06 24.04 -62.52
CA TYR A 415 5.40 24.55 -61.32
C TYR A 415 5.31 23.38 -60.33
N ARG A 416 6.13 23.38 -59.28
CA ARG A 416 5.92 22.49 -58.12
C ARG A 416 4.63 22.94 -57.44
N LEU A 417 3.53 22.29 -57.78
CA LEU A 417 2.25 22.41 -57.09
C LEU A 417 2.43 21.95 -55.65
N TYR A 418 1.96 22.78 -54.71
CA TYR A 418 1.82 22.46 -53.31
C TYR A 418 0.99 21.19 -53.15
N SER A 419 1.61 20.12 -52.65
CA SER A 419 0.89 18.94 -52.17
C SER A 419 -0.03 19.36 -51.03
N THR A 420 -1.32 19.05 -51.15
CA THR A 420 -2.34 19.25 -50.13
C THR A 420 -2.03 18.34 -48.93
N SER A 421 -1.31 18.87 -47.94
CA SER A 421 -0.82 18.13 -46.79
C SER A 421 -1.96 17.72 -45.85
N ARG A 422 -2.37 16.46 -45.93
CA ARG A 422 -3.27 15.78 -45.00
C ARG A 422 -2.59 15.60 -43.63
N LEU A 423 -3.31 15.87 -42.53
CA LEU A 423 -2.78 15.70 -41.17
C LEU A 423 -2.46 14.23 -40.90
N THR A 424 -1.29 13.95 -40.33
CA THR A 424 -0.78 12.58 -40.12
C THR A 424 -1.54 11.79 -39.06
N HIS A 425 -2.30 12.47 -38.20
CA HIS A 425 -3.09 11.85 -37.13
C HIS A 425 -4.57 11.65 -37.50
N LEU A 426 -4.92 11.67 -38.79
CA LEU A 426 -6.27 11.45 -39.27
C LEU A 426 -6.35 10.21 -40.17
N ASP A 427 -7.33 9.34 -39.91
CA ASP A 427 -7.67 8.23 -40.80
C ASP A 427 -8.37 8.70 -42.10
N GLU A 428 -8.76 7.76 -42.96
CA GLU A 428 -9.48 8.02 -44.23
C GLU A 428 -10.84 8.69 -44.07
N HIS A 429 -11.36 8.71 -42.85
CA HIS A 429 -12.65 9.30 -42.49
C HIS A 429 -12.48 10.59 -41.67
N GLY A 430 -11.26 11.11 -41.53
CA GLY A 430 -10.97 12.32 -40.77
C GLY A 430 -11.04 12.14 -39.25
N ARG A 431 -10.97 10.90 -38.75
CA ARG A 431 -10.99 10.61 -37.31
C ARG A 431 -9.57 10.51 -36.76
N ALA A 432 -9.42 10.86 -35.49
CA ALA A 432 -8.14 10.79 -34.79
C ALA A 432 -7.57 9.36 -34.81
N SER A 433 -6.37 9.22 -35.35
CA SER A 433 -5.66 7.95 -35.48
C SER A 433 -4.19 8.11 -35.12
N MET A 434 -3.61 7.10 -34.47
CA MET A 434 -2.19 7.10 -34.14
C MET A 434 -1.37 6.86 -35.42
N VAL A 435 -0.25 7.59 -35.56
CA VAL A 435 0.65 7.40 -36.70
C VAL A 435 1.32 6.03 -36.59
N ASP A 436 1.11 5.15 -37.55
CA ASP A 436 1.81 3.86 -37.57
C ASP A 436 3.33 4.08 -37.82
N VAL A 437 4.13 3.42 -36.99
CA VAL A 437 5.60 3.46 -37.05
C VAL A 437 6.21 2.08 -37.24
N SER A 438 5.42 1.04 -37.47
CA SER A 438 5.84 -0.37 -37.53
C SER A 438 6.98 -0.60 -38.53
N ASP A 439 6.89 0.02 -39.72
CA ASP A 439 7.87 -0.09 -40.82
C ASP A 439 9.13 0.79 -40.64
N LYS A 440 9.22 1.55 -39.55
CA LYS A 440 10.40 2.39 -39.28
C LYS A 440 11.44 1.57 -38.52
N ALA A 441 12.68 1.56 -39.01
CA ALA A 441 13.81 1.03 -38.25
C ALA A 441 14.07 1.90 -36.99
N PRO A 442 14.36 1.28 -35.83
CA PRO A 442 14.80 2.02 -34.65
C PRO A 442 16.11 2.76 -34.94
N SER A 443 16.22 3.99 -34.44
CA SER A 443 17.46 4.78 -34.45
C SER A 443 17.64 5.48 -33.11
N ARG A 444 18.88 5.81 -32.76
CA ARG A 444 19.16 6.71 -31.63
C ARG A 444 18.68 8.10 -32.00
N ARG A 445 17.79 8.67 -31.19
CA ARG A 445 17.14 9.96 -31.43
C ARG A 445 17.32 10.86 -30.24
N SER A 446 17.56 12.13 -30.50
CA SER A 446 17.69 13.14 -29.46
C SER A 446 16.94 14.40 -29.86
N ALA A 447 16.30 15.06 -28.90
CA ALA A 447 15.74 16.38 -29.06
C ALA A 447 16.11 17.27 -27.87
N THR A 448 16.30 18.55 -28.12
CA THR A 448 16.46 19.58 -27.09
C THR A 448 15.38 20.63 -27.30
N ALA A 449 14.68 20.98 -26.23
CA ALA A 449 13.73 22.08 -26.19
C ALA A 449 14.19 23.14 -25.19
N SER A 450 13.79 24.38 -25.41
CA SER A 450 14.04 25.50 -24.51
C SER A 450 12.80 26.38 -24.37
N GLY A 451 12.66 27.00 -23.20
CA GLY A 451 11.61 27.97 -22.90
C GLY A 451 12.04 28.90 -21.77
N ILE A 452 11.38 30.04 -21.65
CA ILE A 452 11.71 31.08 -20.68
C ILE A 452 10.46 31.43 -19.89
N ILE A 453 10.61 31.64 -18.58
CA ILE A 453 9.60 32.32 -17.76
C ILE A 453 10.19 33.64 -17.25
N GLN A 454 9.52 34.75 -17.53
CA GLN A 454 9.83 36.06 -16.96
C GLN A 454 9.29 36.13 -15.53
N ILE A 455 10.07 36.70 -14.62
CA ILE A 455 9.74 36.81 -13.20
C ILE A 455 10.13 38.20 -12.67
N PRO A 456 9.47 38.72 -11.62
CA PRO A 456 9.87 39.97 -11.00
C PRO A 456 11.18 39.81 -10.20
N LYS A 457 11.89 40.94 -10.00
CA LYS A 457 13.15 41.02 -9.24
C LYS A 457 13.11 40.27 -7.91
N LEU A 458 12.02 40.44 -7.13
CA LEU A 458 11.84 39.80 -5.83
C LEU A 458 11.86 38.26 -5.91
N ALA A 459 11.25 37.68 -6.95
CA ALA A 459 11.25 36.23 -7.15
C ALA A 459 12.60 35.72 -7.67
N TYR A 460 13.28 36.52 -8.50
CA TYR A 460 14.64 36.22 -8.95
C TYR A 460 15.63 36.18 -7.77
N GLU A 461 15.59 37.17 -6.88
CA GLU A 461 16.42 37.20 -5.68
C GLU A 461 16.11 36.04 -4.74
N LEU A 462 14.84 35.65 -4.60
CA LEU A 462 14.43 34.51 -3.79
C LEU A 462 15.13 33.21 -4.22
N ILE A 463 15.15 32.92 -5.52
CA ILE A 463 15.72 31.67 -6.06
C ILE A 463 17.24 31.71 -6.24
N THR A 464 17.84 32.89 -6.41
CA THR A 464 19.29 33.06 -6.59
C THR A 464 20.05 33.25 -5.29
N SER A 465 19.37 33.62 -4.20
CA SER A 465 19.97 33.77 -2.87
C SER A 465 20.67 32.50 -2.32
N SER A 466 20.47 31.35 -2.96
CA SER A 466 21.02 30.06 -2.51
C SER A 466 21.84 29.28 -3.56
N TYR A 467 22.10 29.78 -4.79
CA TYR A 467 22.79 28.95 -5.81
C TYR A 467 23.42 29.71 -7.03
N PRO A 468 24.73 29.50 -7.34
CA PRO A 468 25.85 29.37 -6.42
C PRO A 468 26.42 30.74 -6.02
N VAL A 469 26.94 30.77 -4.79
CA VAL A 469 27.50 31.95 -4.12
C VAL A 469 28.93 32.19 -4.60
N GLU A 470 29.17 33.25 -5.37
CA GLU A 470 30.47 33.95 -5.28
C GLU A 470 30.32 35.48 -5.18
N GLU A 471 29.26 36.11 -5.71
CA GLU A 471 29.10 37.56 -5.55
C GLU A 471 27.61 37.98 -5.52
N ALA A 472 26.93 37.81 -4.38
CA ALA A 472 25.63 38.45 -4.17
C ALA A 472 25.83 39.72 -3.30
N PRO A 473 25.51 40.93 -3.82
CA PRO A 473 25.61 42.15 -3.02
C PRO A 473 24.60 42.12 -1.87
N ILE A 474 25.03 42.68 -0.75
CA ILE A 474 24.28 42.86 0.49
C ILE A 474 22.94 43.53 0.15
N ILE A 475 21.83 42.82 0.35
CA ILE A 475 20.48 43.35 0.17
C ILE A 475 20.28 44.48 1.20
N ASP A 476 20.03 45.68 0.70
CA ASP A 476 19.54 46.79 1.51
C ASP A 476 18.17 46.42 2.08
N ARG A 477 18.08 46.32 3.41
CA ARG A 477 16.91 45.80 4.15
C ARG A 477 15.73 46.80 4.22
N GLN A 478 15.67 47.79 3.33
CA GLN A 478 14.65 48.82 3.39
C GLN A 478 13.55 48.62 2.35
N VAL A 479 12.32 48.52 2.86
CA VAL A 479 11.01 48.55 2.20
C VAL A 479 10.52 47.21 1.61
N LEU A 480 10.19 46.24 2.47
CA LEU A 480 9.23 45.17 2.15
C LEU A 480 7.95 45.41 2.93
N ASP A 481 6.79 45.37 2.27
CA ASP A 481 5.50 45.48 2.97
C ASP A 481 5.12 44.16 3.70
N ASP A 482 4.15 44.23 4.63
CA ASP A 482 3.68 43.06 5.42
C ASP A 482 3.13 41.92 4.55
N THR A 483 2.61 42.24 3.37
CA THR A 483 2.02 41.28 2.43
C THR A 483 3.12 40.51 1.70
N GLN A 484 4.16 41.22 1.23
CA GLN A 484 5.36 40.68 0.62
C GLN A 484 6.14 39.82 1.61
N SER A 485 6.25 40.23 2.87
CA SER A 485 6.91 39.44 3.93
C SER A 485 6.20 38.11 4.20
N LYS A 486 4.86 38.12 4.27
CA LYS A 486 4.05 36.89 4.41
C LYS A 486 4.12 35.99 3.17
N ALA A 487 4.13 36.58 1.97
CA ALA A 487 4.31 35.86 0.72
C ALA A 487 5.69 35.19 0.63
N LEU A 488 6.75 35.89 1.06
CA LEU A 488 8.12 35.39 1.09
C LEU A 488 8.27 34.21 2.06
N ALA A 489 7.69 34.32 3.25
CA ALA A 489 7.65 33.22 4.22
C ALA A 489 6.88 31.99 3.68
N LYS A 490 5.79 32.21 2.94
CA LYS A 490 5.00 31.14 2.31
C LYS A 490 5.75 30.46 1.16
N ALA A 491 6.50 31.20 0.35
CA ALA A 491 7.32 30.64 -0.72
C ALA A 491 8.51 29.84 -0.17
N ARG A 492 9.19 30.33 0.88
CA ARG A 492 10.29 29.59 1.56
C ARG A 492 9.84 28.25 2.14
N LYS A 493 8.58 28.14 2.60
CA LYS A 493 8.00 26.87 3.06
C LYS A 493 7.83 25.83 1.94
N LYS A 494 7.85 26.23 0.66
CA LYS A 494 7.67 25.31 -0.47
C LYS A 494 8.97 24.62 -0.90
N GLY A 495 10.15 25.04 -0.43
CA GLY A 495 11.44 24.46 -0.79
C GLY A 495 12.09 25.09 -2.03
N ASP A 496 13.16 24.48 -2.54
CA ASP A 496 13.93 24.98 -3.69
C ASP A 496 13.15 24.87 -5.01
N ALA A 497 12.67 25.99 -5.51
CA ALA A 497 11.85 26.07 -6.71
C ALA A 497 12.55 25.53 -7.98
N LEU A 498 13.87 25.71 -8.12
CA LEU A 498 14.59 25.29 -9.32
C LEU A 498 14.81 23.77 -9.32
N THR A 499 15.22 23.22 -8.17
CA THR A 499 15.38 21.77 -8.01
C THR A 499 14.04 21.04 -8.20
N ILE A 500 12.96 21.55 -7.61
CA ILE A 500 11.62 20.95 -7.76
C ILE A 500 11.14 21.04 -9.22
N ALA A 501 11.35 22.17 -9.89
CA ALA A 501 11.01 22.32 -11.31
C ALA A 501 11.82 21.39 -12.21
N GLN A 502 13.12 21.20 -11.93
CA GLN A 502 13.98 20.27 -12.65
C GLN A 502 13.46 18.83 -12.56
N LEU A 503 13.16 18.38 -11.34
CA LEU A 503 12.61 17.04 -11.10
C LEU A 503 11.24 16.88 -11.79
N ALA A 504 10.38 17.89 -11.71
CA ALA A 504 9.09 17.89 -12.38
C ALA A 504 9.23 17.77 -13.90
N GLY A 505 10.18 18.47 -14.52
CA GLY A 505 10.50 18.33 -15.94
C GLY A 505 10.92 16.91 -16.32
N ILE A 506 11.79 16.29 -15.52
CA ILE A 506 12.24 14.90 -15.74
C ILE A 506 11.07 13.92 -15.67
N MET A 507 10.18 14.11 -14.68
CA MET A 507 8.98 13.29 -14.52
C MET A 507 7.99 13.50 -15.66
N GLY A 508 7.78 14.75 -16.08
CA GLY A 508 6.91 15.13 -17.19
C GLY A 508 7.32 14.45 -18.48
N ALA A 509 8.62 14.49 -18.83
CA ALA A 509 9.16 13.82 -20.00
C ALA A 509 8.79 12.33 -20.04
N LYS A 510 8.94 11.64 -18.91
CA LYS A 510 8.65 10.20 -18.78
C LYS A 510 7.16 9.85 -18.81
N GLN A 511 6.28 10.84 -18.70
CA GLN A 511 4.82 10.68 -18.69
C GLN A 511 4.16 11.26 -19.96
N THR A 512 4.94 11.67 -20.96
CA THR A 512 4.44 12.37 -22.16
C THR A 512 3.29 11.63 -22.85
N SER A 513 3.40 10.32 -23.07
CA SER A 513 2.33 9.53 -23.70
C SER A 513 1.06 9.39 -22.85
N ASN A 514 1.15 9.65 -21.54
CA ASN A 514 0.00 9.66 -20.64
C ASN A 514 -0.67 11.05 -20.60
N LEU A 515 0.09 12.11 -20.89
CA LEU A 515 -0.38 13.49 -20.87
C LEU A 515 -0.89 13.96 -22.24
N ILE A 516 -0.28 13.47 -23.33
CA ILE A 516 -0.58 13.89 -24.70
C ILE A 516 -1.11 12.68 -25.47
N PRO A 517 -2.41 12.66 -25.83
CA PRO A 517 -3.00 11.57 -26.61
C PRO A 517 -2.25 11.35 -27.92
N LEU A 518 -2.22 10.09 -28.37
CA LEU A 518 -1.60 9.66 -29.64
C LEU A 518 -0.08 9.85 -29.74
N CYS A 519 0.60 10.24 -28.65
CA CYS A 519 2.04 10.08 -28.52
C CYS A 519 2.38 8.61 -28.26
N HIS A 520 3.46 8.12 -28.87
CA HIS A 520 3.94 6.77 -28.61
C HIS A 520 4.62 6.73 -27.25
N PRO A 521 4.46 5.66 -26.45
CA PRO A 521 5.29 5.45 -25.28
C PRO A 521 6.74 5.21 -25.72
N LEU A 522 7.67 6.04 -25.26
CA LEU A 522 9.10 5.96 -25.60
C LEU A 522 9.96 5.54 -24.40
N PRO A 523 10.83 4.52 -24.55
CA PRO A 523 11.81 4.16 -23.53
C PRO A 523 12.96 5.16 -23.53
N LEU A 524 12.80 6.29 -22.83
CA LEU A 524 13.81 7.34 -22.72
C LEU A 524 15.08 6.79 -22.04
N THR A 525 16.23 6.96 -22.70
CA THR A 525 17.55 6.57 -22.19
C THR A 525 18.25 7.71 -21.47
N LYS A 526 17.95 8.96 -21.84
CA LYS A 526 18.42 10.18 -21.14
C LYS A 526 17.29 11.21 -21.09
N VAL A 527 17.14 11.84 -19.92
CA VAL A 527 16.38 13.08 -19.74
C VAL A 527 17.23 13.99 -18.88
N ASP A 528 17.54 15.17 -19.40
CA ASP A 528 18.41 16.15 -18.77
C ASP A 528 17.70 17.49 -18.84
N VAL A 529 17.46 18.10 -17.69
CA VAL A 529 16.71 19.34 -17.55
C VAL A 529 17.59 20.31 -16.79
N LEU A 530 17.74 21.52 -17.31
CA LEU A 530 18.54 22.58 -16.74
C LEU A 530 17.69 23.85 -16.63
N LEU A 531 17.61 24.44 -15.44
CA LEU A 531 17.02 25.74 -15.23
C LEU A 531 18.11 26.75 -14.84
N GLN A 532 18.23 27.84 -15.59
CA GLN A 532 19.21 28.89 -15.38
C GLN A 532 18.51 30.23 -15.18
N PRO A 533 18.63 30.85 -13.99
CA PRO A 533 18.21 32.24 -13.79
C PRO A 533 19.06 33.19 -14.63
N GLU A 534 18.42 34.11 -15.36
CA GLU A 534 19.07 35.13 -16.19
C GLU A 534 18.61 36.53 -15.78
N ALA A 535 19.52 37.50 -15.83
CA ALA A 535 19.22 38.91 -15.65
C ALA A 535 19.85 39.70 -16.79
N THR A 536 19.07 40.44 -17.56
CA THR A 536 19.61 41.28 -18.64
C THR A 536 20.34 42.49 -18.06
N SER A 537 21.39 42.96 -18.73
CA SER A 537 22.11 44.19 -18.34
C SER A 537 21.49 45.46 -18.91
N LEU A 538 20.45 45.33 -19.74
CA LEU A 538 19.74 46.42 -20.41
C LEU A 538 18.68 47.03 -19.48
N SER A 539 18.36 48.32 -19.66
CA SER A 539 17.32 49.03 -18.90
C SER A 539 16.01 49.09 -19.72
N PRO A 540 14.85 48.67 -19.17
CA PRO A 540 14.65 48.14 -17.82
C PRO A 540 15.20 46.71 -17.67
N ARG A 541 15.71 46.40 -16.46
CA ARG A 541 16.31 45.10 -16.14
C ARG A 541 15.23 44.01 -16.14
N VAL A 542 15.37 43.01 -17.00
CA VAL A 542 14.44 41.88 -17.10
C VAL A 542 15.05 40.68 -16.40
N TYR A 543 14.28 40.04 -15.54
CA TYR A 543 14.68 38.82 -14.83
C TYR A 543 13.88 37.63 -15.35
N SER A 544 14.55 36.52 -15.58
CA SER A 544 13.90 35.33 -16.14
C SER A 544 14.57 34.05 -15.68
N ILE A 545 13.94 32.91 -15.98
CA ILE A 545 14.54 31.59 -15.86
C ILE A 545 14.43 30.90 -17.21
N ARG A 546 15.57 30.53 -17.79
CA ARG A 546 15.64 29.69 -18.98
C ARG A 546 15.62 28.23 -18.57
N CYS A 547 14.65 27.48 -19.07
CA CYS A 547 14.63 26.03 -18.96
C CYS A 547 15.08 25.41 -20.29
N THR A 548 16.03 24.49 -20.24
CA THR A 548 16.47 23.69 -21.38
C THR A 548 16.34 22.22 -21.02
N ALA A 549 15.72 21.42 -21.88
CA ALA A 549 15.56 19.99 -21.66
C ALA A 549 16.02 19.19 -22.88
N THR A 550 16.90 18.23 -22.67
CA THR A 550 17.37 17.28 -23.68
C THR A 550 16.89 15.87 -23.36
N THR A 551 16.19 15.26 -24.30
CA THR A 551 15.72 13.87 -24.23
C THR A 551 16.41 13.02 -25.29
N THR A 552 16.66 11.76 -24.97
CA THR A 552 17.22 10.77 -25.89
C THR A 552 16.54 9.42 -25.72
N CYS A 553 16.33 8.70 -26.81
CA CYS A 553 15.89 7.30 -26.79
C CYS A 553 16.48 6.51 -27.97
N GLU A 554 16.29 5.19 -27.94
CA GLU A 554 16.36 4.35 -29.14
C GLU A 554 14.93 4.00 -29.55
N GLY A 555 14.49 4.44 -30.73
CA GLY A 555 13.08 4.34 -31.09
C GLY A 555 12.76 4.59 -32.55
N LYS A 556 11.50 4.27 -32.89
CA LYS A 556 10.96 4.38 -34.26
C LYS A 556 10.38 5.76 -34.59
N THR A 557 10.12 6.58 -33.56
CA THR A 557 9.60 7.96 -33.68
C THR A 557 10.47 8.96 -32.92
N GLY A 558 10.32 10.26 -33.22
CA GLY A 558 11.06 11.36 -32.60
C GLY A 558 10.73 11.56 -31.12
N VAL A 559 11.59 12.31 -30.42
CA VAL A 559 11.54 12.53 -28.95
C VAL A 559 11.25 13.99 -28.57
N GLU A 560 10.78 14.78 -29.55
CA GLU A 560 10.52 16.22 -29.42
C GLU A 560 9.43 16.50 -28.38
N MET A 561 8.39 15.65 -28.33
CA MET A 561 7.27 15.82 -27.42
C MET A 561 7.70 15.66 -25.97
N GLU A 562 8.64 14.75 -25.69
CA GLU A 562 9.18 14.54 -24.36
C GLU A 562 10.04 15.72 -23.89
N ALA A 563 10.84 16.31 -24.80
CA ALA A 563 11.61 17.52 -24.50
C ALA A 563 10.69 18.74 -24.26
N LEU A 564 9.68 18.94 -25.11
CA LEU A 564 8.71 20.03 -24.96
C LEU A 564 7.89 19.89 -23.68
N THR A 565 7.46 18.67 -23.36
CA THR A 565 6.72 18.37 -22.13
C THR A 565 7.59 18.63 -20.90
N ALA A 566 8.87 18.25 -20.93
CA ALA A 566 9.81 18.53 -19.84
C ALA A 566 9.94 20.03 -19.56
N VAL A 567 10.14 20.85 -20.60
CA VAL A 567 10.21 22.32 -20.44
C VAL A 567 8.90 22.88 -19.92
N SER A 568 7.77 22.46 -20.50
CA SER A 568 6.45 22.97 -20.14
C SER A 568 6.11 22.68 -18.68
N VAL A 569 6.34 21.44 -18.23
CA VAL A 569 6.11 21.03 -16.85
C VAL A 569 7.07 21.75 -15.89
N SER A 570 8.33 21.94 -16.27
CA SER A 570 9.30 22.69 -15.46
C SER A 570 8.84 24.13 -15.24
N LEU A 571 8.46 24.84 -16.30
CA LEU A 571 8.03 26.24 -16.21
C LEU A 571 6.70 26.40 -15.47
N LEU A 572 5.75 25.49 -15.65
CA LEU A 572 4.50 25.46 -14.86
C LEU A 572 4.79 25.21 -13.37
N THR A 573 5.80 24.40 -13.07
CA THR A 573 6.22 24.13 -11.69
C THR A 573 6.86 25.36 -11.07
N VAL A 574 7.75 26.05 -11.80
CA VAL A 574 8.28 27.36 -11.37
C VAL A 574 7.15 28.33 -11.05
N TRP A 575 6.15 28.41 -11.94
CA TRP A 575 4.97 29.25 -11.71
C TRP A 575 4.25 28.87 -10.42
N ASP A 576 3.93 27.60 -10.20
CA ASP A 576 3.22 27.17 -8.99
C ASP A 576 4.00 27.49 -7.70
N MET A 577 5.32 27.31 -7.75
CA MET A 577 6.21 27.57 -6.64
C MET A 577 6.30 29.06 -6.31
N LEU A 578 6.30 29.92 -7.32
CA LEU A 578 6.53 31.37 -7.17
C LEU A 578 5.27 32.25 -7.20
N LYS A 579 4.09 31.72 -7.59
CA LYS A 579 2.85 32.51 -7.74
C LYS A 579 2.41 33.30 -6.51
N ALA A 580 2.83 32.87 -5.31
CA ALA A 580 2.55 33.60 -4.08
C ALA A 580 3.30 34.94 -3.97
N VAL A 581 4.46 35.05 -4.63
CA VAL A 581 5.36 36.22 -4.60
C VAL A 581 5.31 36.99 -5.92
N ALA A 582 5.00 36.31 -7.04
CA ALA A 582 5.18 36.85 -8.39
C ALA A 582 3.98 36.65 -9.33
N GLY A 583 2.87 36.09 -8.87
CA GLY A 583 1.84 35.49 -9.74
C GLY A 583 1.17 36.41 -10.78
N LYS A 584 1.20 37.75 -10.60
CA LYS A 584 0.59 38.70 -11.55
C LYS A 584 1.55 39.18 -12.63
N ASP A 585 2.86 39.07 -12.39
CA ASP A 585 3.92 39.65 -13.22
C ASP A 585 4.80 38.57 -13.87
N MET A 586 4.41 37.29 -13.74
CA MET A 586 5.08 36.20 -14.44
C MET A 586 4.48 35.97 -15.81
N GLU A 587 5.33 35.62 -16.77
CA GLU A 587 4.90 35.24 -18.11
C GLU A 587 5.76 34.07 -18.61
N ILE A 588 5.12 32.98 -19.06
CA ILE A 588 5.82 31.90 -19.77
C ILE A 588 5.85 32.27 -21.24
N GLY A 589 7.05 32.53 -21.76
CA GLY A 589 7.28 32.87 -23.15
C GLY A 589 7.27 31.64 -24.06
N SER A 590 7.82 31.81 -25.27
CA SER A 590 7.83 30.74 -26.27
C SER A 590 8.61 29.50 -25.79
N ILE A 591 8.01 28.32 -26.00
CA ILE A 591 8.65 27.02 -25.79
C ILE A 591 8.90 26.41 -27.17
N THR A 592 10.14 26.06 -27.47
CA THR A 592 10.54 25.62 -28.80
C THR A 592 11.53 24.47 -28.78
N VAL A 593 11.47 23.61 -29.80
CA VAL A 593 12.53 22.63 -30.08
C VAL A 593 13.71 23.37 -30.70
N THR A 594 14.85 23.36 -30.03
CA THR A 594 16.08 24.02 -30.47
C THR A 594 16.98 23.08 -31.26
N ARG A 595 17.00 21.79 -30.94
CA ARG A 595 17.81 20.80 -31.67
C ARG A 595 17.06 19.47 -31.80
N LYS A 596 17.22 18.78 -32.92
CA LYS A 596 16.85 17.36 -33.08
C LYS A 596 17.90 16.62 -33.89
N SER A 597 18.10 15.34 -33.59
CA SER A 597 18.99 14.47 -34.36
C SER A 597 18.49 13.02 -34.43
N GLY A 598 18.97 12.30 -35.45
CA GLY A 598 18.73 10.85 -35.62
C GLY A 598 17.40 10.47 -36.29
N GLY A 599 16.69 11.44 -36.85
CA GLY A 599 15.47 11.24 -37.64
C GLY A 599 15.74 11.14 -39.15
N LYS A 600 14.79 10.59 -39.92
CA LYS A 600 14.89 10.47 -41.40
C LYS A 600 14.97 11.81 -42.13
N SER A 601 14.51 12.89 -41.50
CA SER A 601 14.50 14.24 -42.08
C SER A 601 15.82 15.00 -41.87
N GLY A 602 16.86 14.34 -41.36
CA GLY A 602 18.13 14.96 -41.00
C GLY A 602 18.11 15.65 -39.63
N ASP A 603 19.31 16.04 -39.20
CA ASP A 603 19.52 16.80 -37.98
C ASP A 603 19.10 18.26 -38.19
N PHE A 604 18.61 18.89 -37.12
CA PHE A 604 18.14 20.27 -37.15
C PHE A 604 18.65 20.98 -35.91
N ASP A 605 19.14 22.19 -36.12
CA ASP A 605 19.53 23.12 -35.08
C ASP A 605 18.88 24.48 -35.41
N ARG A 606 18.13 25.02 -34.44
CA ARG A 606 17.47 26.31 -34.55
C ARG A 606 18.44 27.35 -34.02
N MET A 607 18.95 28.20 -34.93
CA MET A 607 19.70 29.40 -34.54
C MET A 607 18.86 30.21 -33.51
N PRO A 608 19.45 30.69 -32.41
CA PRO A 608 18.74 31.52 -31.45
C PRO A 608 18.20 32.75 -32.19
N SER A 609 16.88 32.99 -32.14
CA SER A 609 16.35 34.23 -32.72
C SER A 609 16.74 35.41 -31.83
N SER A 610 17.14 36.52 -32.45
CA SER A 610 17.43 37.80 -31.78
C SER A 610 16.19 38.42 -31.12
N ASP A 611 14.99 37.88 -31.37
CA ASP A 611 13.71 38.38 -30.89
C ASP A 611 13.30 37.84 -29.51
N ALA A 612 14.09 36.95 -28.88
CA ALA A 612 13.80 36.39 -27.56
C ALA A 612 14.03 37.35 -26.37
N LEU A 613 14.25 38.65 -26.64
CA LEU A 613 14.54 39.70 -25.66
C LEU A 613 13.53 40.87 -25.69
N ARG A 614 12.38 40.74 -26.37
CA ARG A 614 11.30 41.73 -26.29
C ARG A 614 10.21 41.30 -25.32
#